data_AF-A0A423PRB2-F1
#
_entry.id   AF-A0A423PRB2-F1
#
_cell.length_a   1.000
_cell.length_b   1.000
_cell.length_c   1.000
_cell.angle_alpha   90.00
_cell.angle_beta   90.00
_cell.angle_gamma   90.00
#
_symmetry.space_group_name_H-M   'P 1'
#
loop_
_entity.id
_entity.type
_entity.pdbx_description
1 polymer ?
#
loop_
_entity_poly.entity_id
_entity_poly.type
_entity_poly.pdbx_seq_one_letter_code
_entity_poly.pdbx_strand_id
1 'polypeptide(L)'
;MNKQRVAMFLTAASVALVASGCGGDGSDIIEGDTSFSGVGGQGGQGGSGSGGSGGGGTDGGGANPGNDSMDDGMDPETGMMTSGVAVQNYGQGGGYLQAGFLYNQDIHPLRAEIDSDFDGDGVGVGDAITPGDPGNCPEGTSNTNATATIFEGTPAFPVCELSQSAVGEPGDQVETINLTNGFVYYLTDPLRIGNGFRQNATADSVDNITLNIEGGTQLFADPGIANSEGGAYLRITRGSTININGTQQRPVIMSAARLENGQIVEPANFTEIGQWGGLVLDGYAPTNAEGEDGGAVPNEAISEAAPSQQSNYFGGGDTEDSSGEIHYLVIGETGVTIRPDSEVQGITMEGVGAGTEIDHVQVFGSGDDGIEFFGGTVTMQYVLLNGAEDDTLDMDLGFQGTVKNVIGIQGTQRGNRTIEADGNGNGFDFEPKTTPNIANALLLGAGDQQDGSAGMLAREGFGGDLENTVVTDLASVTNRDNGAYSQGCFINTDEVDPDLQAAGLAFFCTNDADGGVPGQADVDPNLYPTWYNGMFQQDSGSGDTMGDFRGMEDPDISVDATSFIVTTTVEPVTDGTNDGIQADAYMGAVDPETADGEEWFRGWIVSVAGE
;
A
#
# COMPACT_ATOMS: atom_id res chain seq x y z
N MET A 1 34.03 -11.38 -70.53
CA MET A 1 35.35 -11.81 -70.01
C MET A 1 35.10 -12.80 -68.89
N ASN A 2 35.87 -13.90 -68.88
CA ASN A 2 35.96 -15.02 -67.91
C ASN A 2 35.75 -14.64 -66.43
N LYS A 3 35.47 -15.52 -65.44
CA LYS A 3 35.01 -16.92 -65.26
C LYS A 3 34.87 -17.08 -63.72
N GLN A 4 33.95 -17.96 -63.29
CA GLN A 4 33.87 -18.73 -62.04
C GLN A 4 35.05 -18.73 -61.05
N ARG A 5 34.78 -18.85 -59.73
CA ARG A 5 35.01 -20.09 -58.93
C ARG A 5 34.60 -20.01 -57.44
N VAL A 6 34.20 -21.19 -56.96
CA VAL A 6 33.78 -21.63 -55.61
C VAL A 6 34.97 -22.33 -54.90
N ALA A 7 35.00 -22.34 -53.56
CA ALA A 7 35.44 -23.46 -52.68
C ALA A 7 35.10 -23.11 -51.21
N MET A 8 34.28 -23.87 -50.44
CA MET A 8 34.52 -25.19 -49.76
C MET A 8 35.63 -25.12 -48.68
N PHE A 9 35.57 -25.73 -47.48
CA PHE A 9 34.60 -26.45 -46.62
C PHE A 9 35.38 -26.92 -45.35
N LEU A 10 34.69 -27.55 -44.39
CA LEU A 10 35.14 -28.39 -43.23
C LEU A 10 35.46 -27.66 -41.91
N THR A 11 34.67 -27.76 -40.84
CA THR A 11 34.32 -28.89 -39.91
C THR A 11 35.45 -29.39 -39.02
N ALA A 12 35.30 -29.28 -37.69
CA ALA A 12 34.90 -30.40 -36.81
C ALA A 12 35.03 -30.03 -35.32
N ALA A 13 34.02 -30.44 -34.54
CA ALA A 13 33.94 -30.38 -33.08
C ALA A 13 34.78 -31.46 -32.39
N SER A 14 35.13 -31.26 -31.11
CA SER A 14 34.76 -32.15 -29.98
C SER A 14 35.51 -31.81 -28.67
N VAL A 15 34.74 -31.35 -27.68
CA VAL A 15 34.66 -31.73 -26.25
C VAL A 15 35.82 -32.55 -25.62
N ALA A 16 36.34 -32.07 -24.47
CA ALA A 16 36.43 -32.82 -23.20
C ALA A 16 36.99 -31.98 -22.03
N LEU A 17 36.26 -32.02 -20.90
CA LEU A 17 36.60 -31.59 -19.53
C LEU A 17 37.92 -32.21 -19.00
N VAL A 18 38.66 -31.47 -18.16
CA VAL A 18 39.22 -31.93 -16.86
C VAL A 18 39.37 -30.73 -15.91
N ALA A 19 39.00 -30.94 -14.65
CA ALA A 19 38.96 -29.99 -13.54
C ALA A 19 40.29 -29.82 -12.76
N SER A 20 40.26 -28.83 -11.85
CA SER A 20 40.99 -28.69 -10.57
C SER A 20 42.30 -27.88 -10.53
N GLY A 21 42.35 -26.91 -9.59
CA GLY A 21 43.60 -26.48 -8.94
C GLY A 21 43.73 -25.00 -8.58
N CYS A 22 43.31 -24.65 -7.35
CA CYS A 22 43.62 -23.49 -6.49
C CYS A 22 44.63 -22.40 -6.92
N GLY A 23 44.25 -21.15 -6.61
CA GLY A 23 45.05 -20.29 -5.71
C GLY A 23 45.42 -18.89 -6.20
N GLY A 24 44.99 -17.86 -5.44
CA GLY A 24 45.81 -16.67 -5.16
C GLY A 24 45.35 -15.32 -5.74
N ASP A 25 44.76 -14.52 -4.85
CA ASP A 25 44.94 -13.08 -4.61
C ASP A 25 44.64 -12.02 -5.69
N GLY A 26 43.81 -11.04 -5.28
CA GLY A 26 43.75 -9.71 -5.90
C GLY A 26 42.39 -9.01 -5.80
N SER A 27 41.83 -8.86 -4.60
CA SER A 27 40.73 -7.93 -4.32
C SER A 27 41.31 -6.53 -4.08
N ASP A 28 40.98 -5.57 -4.93
CA ASP A 28 41.00 -4.15 -4.59
C ASP A 28 39.59 -3.75 -4.17
N ILE A 29 39.56 -3.23 -2.95
CA ILE A 29 38.46 -2.62 -2.23
C ILE A 29 38.52 -1.11 -2.53
N ILE A 30 37.38 -0.46 -2.74
CA ILE A 30 37.16 0.90 -2.24
C ILE A 30 35.95 0.84 -1.30
N GLU A 31 36.25 1.16 -0.04
CA GLU A 31 35.34 1.29 1.09
C GLU A 31 34.68 2.68 1.10
N GLY A 32 33.61 2.77 1.90
CA GLY A 32 33.45 3.86 2.86
C GLY A 32 31.99 4.31 3.00
N ASP A 33 31.41 4.44 4.18
CA ASP A 33 31.93 4.23 5.54
C ASP A 33 30.75 4.30 6.54
N THR A 34 30.75 3.46 7.56
CA THR A 34 29.91 3.61 8.76
C THR A 34 30.85 3.74 9.95
N SER A 35 30.81 4.87 10.64
CA SER A 35 31.67 5.14 11.79
C SER A 35 30.96 4.92 13.12
N PHE A 36 31.50 4.04 13.98
CA PHE A 36 31.45 4.25 15.42
C PHE A 36 32.75 3.76 16.08
N SER A 37 33.54 4.72 16.57
CA SER A 37 34.61 4.54 17.54
C SER A 37 33.98 4.35 18.94
N GLY A 38 34.48 3.56 19.90
CA GLY A 38 35.81 3.06 20.14
C GLY A 38 36.19 3.29 21.62
N VAL A 39 37.10 2.46 22.12
CA VAL A 39 37.79 2.50 23.43
C VAL A 39 37.08 1.72 24.56
N GLY A 40 37.63 0.65 25.14
CA GLY A 40 38.96 0.05 25.03
C GLY A 40 39.39 -0.50 26.40
N GLY A 41 40.15 -1.60 26.41
CA GLY A 41 41.08 -1.87 27.50
C GLY A 41 41.03 -3.23 28.19
N GLN A 42 41.61 -4.24 27.52
CA GLN A 42 42.59 -5.20 28.04
C GLN A 42 42.33 -5.97 29.35
N GLY A 43 42.45 -7.31 29.23
CA GLY A 43 43.49 -8.02 29.97
C GLY A 43 43.16 -9.41 30.52
N GLY A 44 43.66 -10.44 29.84
CA GLY A 44 44.52 -11.43 30.50
C GLY A 44 43.90 -12.71 31.10
N GLN A 45 44.00 -13.78 30.31
CA GLN A 45 44.50 -15.13 30.68
C GLN A 45 43.93 -15.88 31.91
N GLY A 46 43.40 -17.08 31.63
CA GLY A 46 44.04 -18.29 32.14
C GLY A 46 43.17 -19.24 32.99
N GLY A 47 42.96 -20.45 32.46
CA GLY A 47 43.27 -21.67 33.20
C GLY A 47 42.15 -22.37 33.98
N SER A 48 41.61 -23.42 33.35
CA SER A 48 41.45 -24.79 33.88
C SER A 48 40.72 -25.06 35.19
N GLY A 49 39.83 -26.05 35.14
CA GLY A 49 39.87 -27.14 36.14
C GLY A 49 38.56 -27.46 36.85
N SER A 50 37.84 -28.42 36.29
CA SER A 50 37.15 -29.54 36.95
C SER A 50 36.83 -29.50 38.45
N GLY A 51 35.61 -29.92 38.78
CA GLY A 51 35.43 -30.89 39.87
C GLY A 51 34.16 -30.75 40.70
N GLY A 52 33.22 -31.68 40.47
CA GLY A 52 32.90 -32.64 41.54
C GLY A 52 31.57 -32.50 42.29
N SER A 53 30.71 -33.49 42.04
CA SER A 53 29.88 -34.25 43.00
C SER A 53 28.76 -33.52 43.76
N GLY A 54 27.57 -34.06 43.95
CA GLY A 54 27.03 -35.38 43.64
C GLY A 54 25.78 -35.65 44.49
N GLY A 55 25.03 -36.70 44.13
CA GLY A 55 24.25 -37.50 45.07
C GLY A 55 22.74 -37.27 45.17
N GLY A 56 21.98 -38.06 44.41
CA GLY A 56 21.25 -39.22 44.97
C GLY A 56 19.78 -39.09 45.39
N GLY A 57 18.95 -40.02 44.90
CA GLY A 57 17.68 -40.49 45.50
C GLY A 57 16.44 -40.32 44.60
N THR A 58 16.14 -41.24 43.68
CA THR A 58 15.35 -42.51 43.77
C THR A 58 13.81 -42.39 43.82
N ASP A 59 13.20 -42.97 42.78
CA ASP A 59 11.99 -43.80 42.67
C ASP A 59 10.57 -43.25 42.90
N GLY A 60 9.75 -43.34 41.84
CA GLY A 60 8.84 -44.51 41.73
C GLY A 60 7.39 -44.28 41.24
N GLY A 61 7.11 -44.71 40.00
CA GLY A 61 5.84 -45.32 39.52
C GLY A 61 4.71 -44.36 39.08
N GLY A 62 3.93 -44.57 38.01
CA GLY A 62 3.86 -45.65 37.01
C GLY A 62 2.55 -45.56 36.20
N ALA A 63 2.62 -46.05 34.95
CA ALA A 63 1.56 -46.61 34.09
C ALA A 63 0.47 -45.73 33.41
N ASN A 64 0.53 -45.74 32.06
CA ASN A 64 -0.55 -45.58 31.07
C ASN A 64 -1.25 -46.95 30.84
N PRO A 65 -2.53 -47.06 30.41
CA PRO A 65 -2.84 -47.11 28.96
C PRO A 65 -4.27 -46.66 28.51
N GLY A 66 -4.40 -46.14 27.28
CA GLY A 66 -5.32 -46.67 26.23
C GLY A 66 -6.74 -46.07 25.98
N ASN A 67 -6.88 -45.43 24.81
CA ASN A 67 -7.87 -45.66 23.71
C ASN A 67 -9.40 -45.61 23.96
N ASP A 68 -10.16 -44.73 23.26
CA ASP A 68 -11.15 -45.09 22.21
C ASP A 68 -12.12 -43.95 21.75
N SER A 69 -12.36 -43.96 20.43
CA SER A 69 -13.59 -43.64 19.64
C SER A 69 -14.26 -42.25 19.63
N MET A 70 -14.30 -41.66 18.42
CA MET A 70 -15.27 -40.69 17.91
C MET A 70 -16.52 -41.41 17.39
N ASP A 71 -17.71 -40.82 17.56
CA ASP A 71 -18.95 -41.16 16.84
C ASP A 71 -19.88 -39.91 16.74
N ASP A 72 -20.67 -39.89 15.67
CA ASP A 72 -21.33 -38.80 14.93
C ASP A 72 -22.48 -38.03 15.61
N GLY A 73 -22.84 -36.86 15.04
CA GLY A 73 -24.20 -36.30 15.15
C GLY A 73 -24.40 -34.86 14.63
N MET A 74 -24.85 -34.70 13.37
CA MET A 74 -25.54 -33.52 12.83
C MET A 74 -27.06 -33.58 13.14
N ASP A 75 -27.70 -32.44 13.47
CA ASP A 75 -29.10 -32.06 13.11
C ASP A 75 -29.36 -30.55 13.43
N PRO A 76 -30.32 -29.82 12.81
CA PRO A 76 -30.12 -28.48 12.23
C PRO A 76 -31.17 -27.44 12.74
N GLU A 77 -31.19 -26.26 12.11
CA GLU A 77 -32.24 -25.21 12.17
C GLU A 77 -32.38 -24.34 13.43
N THR A 78 -32.05 -23.05 13.26
CA THR A 78 -32.85 -21.82 13.50
C THR A 78 -31.84 -20.67 13.70
N GLY A 79 -31.64 -19.79 12.74
CA GLY A 79 -32.54 -18.68 12.41
C GLY A 79 -31.97 -17.40 13.03
N MET A 80 -31.44 -16.51 12.20
CA MET A 80 -30.89 -15.19 12.59
C MET A 80 -31.89 -14.37 13.44
N MET A 81 -31.37 -13.66 14.44
CA MET A 81 -31.44 -12.19 14.55
C MET A 81 -30.95 -11.69 15.91
N THR A 82 -29.96 -10.79 15.81
CA THR A 82 -29.69 -9.61 16.64
C THR A 82 -29.23 -9.72 18.10
N SER A 83 -28.26 -8.85 18.38
CA SER A 83 -28.03 -8.08 19.61
C SER A 83 -27.05 -8.62 20.66
N GLY A 84 -26.13 -7.72 21.04
CA GLY A 84 -25.71 -7.56 22.43
C GLY A 84 -24.49 -8.37 22.84
N VAL A 85 -23.33 -7.71 22.82
CA VAL A 85 -22.10 -8.15 23.49
C VAL A 85 -22.37 -8.59 24.94
N ALA A 86 -21.88 -9.78 25.31
CA ALA A 86 -21.34 -10.04 26.64
C ALA A 86 -20.28 -11.16 26.58
N VAL A 87 -19.03 -10.71 26.54
CA VAL A 87 -17.74 -11.40 26.67
C VAL A 87 -17.67 -12.25 27.93
N GLN A 88 -17.67 -13.58 27.83
CA GLN A 88 -17.00 -14.50 28.78
C GLN A 88 -16.77 -15.86 28.11
N ASN A 89 -15.67 -16.03 27.36
CA ASN A 89 -14.94 -17.31 27.15
C ASN A 89 -13.85 -17.22 26.06
N TYR A 90 -12.89 -16.30 26.19
CA TYR A 90 -11.59 -16.48 25.53
C TYR A 90 -10.50 -16.43 26.59
N GLY A 91 -10.17 -17.62 27.09
CA GLY A 91 -8.93 -17.85 27.82
C GLY A 91 -7.79 -18.03 26.82
N GLN A 92 -6.72 -17.26 27.03
CA GLN A 92 -5.42 -17.31 26.34
C GLN A 92 -5.42 -16.72 24.91
N GLY A 93 -4.92 -15.47 24.82
CA GLY A 93 -4.22 -14.92 23.66
C GLY A 93 -4.97 -14.88 22.34
N GLY A 94 -5.82 -13.86 22.16
CA GLY A 94 -6.34 -13.45 20.85
C GLY A 94 -5.93 -12.02 20.61
N GLY A 95 -4.76 -11.81 20.00
CA GLY A 95 -4.36 -10.53 19.46
C GLY A 95 -5.13 -10.28 18.18
N TYR A 96 -5.66 -9.07 18.02
CA TYR A 96 -6.31 -8.60 16.79
C TYR A 96 -5.34 -8.45 15.60
N LEU A 97 -4.09 -8.89 15.80
CA LEU A 97 -2.99 -8.78 14.84
C LEU A 97 -2.12 -10.05 14.79
N GLN A 98 -2.53 -11.16 15.43
CA GLN A 98 -1.59 -12.30 15.60
C GLN A 98 -2.13 -13.73 15.48
N ALA A 99 -3.39 -13.99 15.12
CA ALA A 99 -3.82 -15.38 14.90
C ALA A 99 -5.03 -15.53 13.98
N GLY A 100 -4.76 -15.78 12.70
CA GLY A 100 -5.69 -16.38 11.75
C GLY A 100 -6.71 -15.40 11.18
N PHE A 101 -6.60 -15.19 9.86
CA PHE A 101 -7.70 -14.74 9.02
C PHE A 101 -8.94 -15.55 9.37
N LEU A 102 -9.89 -14.93 10.08
CA LEU A 102 -11.22 -15.52 10.17
C LEU A 102 -11.82 -15.34 8.77
N TYR A 103 -11.83 -16.43 8.02
CA TYR A 103 -12.57 -16.56 6.77
C TYR A 103 -14.04 -16.25 7.07
N ASN A 104 -14.42 -14.99 6.92
CA ASN A 104 -15.80 -14.58 7.03
C ASN A 104 -16.27 -14.19 5.63
N GLN A 105 -17.07 -15.05 5.01
CA GLN A 105 -17.68 -14.77 3.70
C GLN A 105 -18.57 -13.52 3.70
N ASP A 106 -18.79 -12.90 4.86
CA ASP A 106 -19.58 -11.69 5.05
C ASP A 106 -18.74 -10.39 4.95
N ILE A 107 -17.41 -10.47 4.74
CA ILE A 107 -16.55 -9.26 4.59
C ILE A 107 -16.42 -8.76 3.16
N HIS A 108 -16.88 -9.55 2.18
CA HIS A 108 -16.67 -9.22 0.77
C HIS A 108 -17.68 -8.16 0.31
N PRO A 109 -17.23 -7.01 -0.22
CA PRO A 109 -18.10 -5.85 -0.49
C PRO A 109 -19.26 -6.09 -1.46
N LEU A 110 -19.13 -7.08 -2.35
CA LEU A 110 -20.18 -7.45 -3.32
C LEU A 110 -21.07 -8.61 -2.86
N ARG A 111 -21.10 -8.94 -1.56
CA ARG A 111 -21.86 -10.11 -1.07
C ARG A 111 -23.32 -10.03 -1.47
N ALA A 112 -23.99 -8.91 -1.21
CA ALA A 112 -25.42 -8.75 -1.51
C ALA A 112 -25.71 -8.75 -3.02
N GLU A 113 -24.77 -8.28 -3.83
CA GLU A 113 -24.90 -8.19 -5.29
C GLU A 113 -24.63 -9.52 -5.99
N ILE A 114 -23.95 -10.47 -5.35
CA ILE A 114 -23.64 -11.81 -5.90
C ILE A 114 -24.58 -12.88 -5.31
N ASP A 115 -24.88 -12.79 -4.02
CA ASP A 115 -25.74 -13.72 -3.29
C ASP A 115 -27.12 -13.08 -3.08
N SER A 116 -28.04 -13.31 -4.02
CA SER A 116 -29.39 -12.74 -3.95
C SER A 116 -30.22 -13.27 -2.77
N ASP A 117 -29.79 -14.35 -2.13
CA ASP A 117 -30.44 -14.94 -0.95
C ASP A 117 -29.82 -14.40 0.36
N PHE A 118 -28.85 -13.49 0.28
CA PHE A 118 -28.27 -12.81 1.44
C PHE A 118 -29.26 -11.81 2.05
N ASP A 119 -29.99 -12.27 3.07
CA ASP A 119 -30.89 -11.45 3.90
C ASP A 119 -30.06 -10.60 4.90
N GLY A 120 -29.41 -9.53 4.43
CA GLY A 120 -28.59 -8.63 5.25
C GLY A 120 -29.30 -7.31 5.61
N ASP A 121 -29.48 -7.06 6.90
CA ASP A 121 -30.20 -5.98 7.55
C ASP A 121 -29.53 -4.57 7.49
N GLY A 122 -28.81 -4.22 6.41
CA GLY A 122 -28.39 -2.81 6.29
C GLY A 122 -27.46 -2.36 5.17
N VAL A 123 -26.75 -3.21 4.43
CA VAL A 123 -25.81 -2.73 3.40
C VAL A 123 -25.80 -3.70 2.22
N GLY A 124 -26.42 -3.29 1.11
CA GLY A 124 -26.63 -4.12 -0.07
C GLY A 124 -28.09 -4.12 -0.55
N VAL A 125 -28.48 -3.08 -1.31
CA VAL A 125 -29.80 -2.97 -1.96
C VAL A 125 -29.68 -2.78 -3.47
N GLY A 126 -28.60 -3.29 -4.07
CA GLY A 126 -28.42 -3.35 -5.51
C GLY A 126 -29.18 -4.51 -6.16
N ASP A 127 -29.54 -4.38 -7.44
CA ASP A 127 -29.95 -5.54 -8.23
C ASP A 127 -28.79 -6.55 -8.31
N ALA A 128 -29.08 -7.85 -8.21
CA ALA A 128 -28.06 -8.88 -8.34
C ALA A 128 -27.32 -8.80 -9.70
N ILE A 129 -25.99 -8.95 -9.67
CA ILE A 129 -25.17 -8.98 -10.87
C ILE A 129 -25.45 -10.30 -11.60
N THR A 130 -25.86 -10.18 -12.86
CA THR A 130 -26.15 -11.35 -13.69
C THR A 130 -24.88 -11.81 -14.41
N PRO A 131 -24.47 -13.08 -14.26
CA PRO A 131 -23.35 -13.62 -15.03
C PRO A 131 -23.55 -13.46 -16.53
N GLY A 132 -22.49 -13.08 -17.23
CA GLY A 132 -22.44 -12.96 -18.67
C GLY A 132 -22.55 -14.32 -19.37
N ASP A 133 -22.76 -14.29 -20.68
CA ASP A 133 -22.82 -15.50 -21.49
C ASP A 133 -21.44 -16.18 -21.56
N PRO A 134 -21.32 -17.47 -21.19
CA PRO A 134 -20.05 -18.19 -21.25
C PRO A 134 -19.43 -18.15 -22.67
N GLY A 135 -18.17 -17.75 -22.73
CA GLY A 135 -17.41 -17.62 -23.98
C GLY A 135 -17.65 -16.33 -24.77
N ASN A 136 -18.47 -15.40 -24.26
CA ASN A 136 -18.71 -14.09 -24.86
C ASN A 136 -17.98 -12.97 -24.11
N CYS A 137 -16.68 -13.18 -23.89
CA CYS A 137 -15.82 -12.20 -23.23
C CYS A 137 -15.75 -10.87 -24.02
N PRO A 138 -15.70 -9.71 -23.33
CA PRO A 138 -15.60 -8.41 -24.01
C PRO A 138 -14.38 -8.28 -24.93
N GLU A 139 -14.46 -7.36 -25.90
CA GLU A 139 -13.35 -7.05 -26.79
C GLU A 139 -12.10 -6.59 -26.00
N GLY A 140 -10.92 -7.04 -26.43
CA GLY A 140 -9.67 -6.85 -25.68
C GLY A 140 -9.40 -7.91 -24.61
N THR A 141 -10.29 -8.90 -24.44
CA THR A 141 -10.11 -10.04 -23.52
C THR A 141 -10.28 -11.38 -24.22
N SER A 142 -9.80 -12.46 -23.60
CA SER A 142 -9.87 -13.81 -24.17
C SER A 142 -10.68 -14.76 -23.29
N ASN A 143 -11.44 -15.65 -23.92
CA ASN A 143 -12.21 -16.66 -23.17
C ASN A 143 -11.30 -17.78 -22.64
N THR A 144 -11.33 -18.01 -21.33
CA THR A 144 -10.57 -19.07 -20.66
C THR A 144 -11.31 -20.42 -20.63
N ASN A 145 -12.63 -20.42 -20.85
CA ASN A 145 -13.55 -21.51 -20.50
C ASN A 145 -13.59 -21.86 -19.00
N ALA A 146 -12.99 -21.03 -18.15
CA ALA A 146 -13.05 -21.16 -16.72
C ALA A 146 -14.23 -20.38 -16.14
N THR A 147 -14.51 -20.66 -14.87
CA THR A 147 -15.57 -20.00 -14.11
C THR A 147 -15.10 -19.61 -12.72
N ALA A 148 -15.63 -18.53 -12.18
CA ALA A 148 -15.46 -18.14 -10.79
C ALA A 148 -16.77 -18.32 -10.04
N THR A 149 -16.71 -18.92 -8.86
CA THR A 149 -17.83 -18.95 -7.91
C THR A 149 -17.33 -18.28 -6.65
N ILE A 150 -17.81 -17.06 -6.40
CA ILE A 150 -17.27 -16.20 -5.33
C ILE A 150 -17.77 -16.70 -3.97
N PHE A 151 -19.05 -17.04 -3.87
CA PHE A 151 -19.64 -17.67 -2.68
C PHE A 151 -20.30 -19.00 -3.02
N GLU A 152 -20.18 -19.97 -2.12
CA GLU A 152 -20.83 -21.27 -2.30
C GLU A 152 -22.35 -21.10 -2.44
N GLY A 153 -22.95 -21.75 -3.44
CA GLY A 153 -24.39 -21.65 -3.72
C GLY A 153 -24.80 -20.52 -4.67
N THR A 154 -23.88 -19.62 -5.04
CA THR A 154 -24.16 -18.51 -5.97
C THR A 154 -23.89 -18.88 -7.44
N PRO A 155 -24.42 -18.11 -8.41
CA PRO A 155 -24.14 -18.31 -9.82
C PRO A 155 -22.64 -18.23 -10.15
N ALA A 156 -22.19 -19.07 -11.09
CA ALA A 156 -20.82 -19.02 -11.58
C ALA A 156 -20.64 -17.96 -12.68
N PHE A 157 -19.63 -17.11 -12.54
CA PHE A 157 -19.26 -16.08 -13.51
C PHE A 157 -18.26 -16.65 -14.52
N PRO A 158 -18.42 -16.40 -15.84
CA PRO A 158 -17.39 -16.75 -16.80
C PRO A 158 -16.13 -15.92 -16.57
N VAL A 159 -14.97 -16.55 -16.72
CA VAL A 159 -13.67 -15.90 -16.54
C VAL A 159 -13.09 -15.48 -17.88
N CYS A 160 -12.75 -14.20 -18.01
CA CYS A 160 -12.09 -13.63 -19.18
C CYS A 160 -10.64 -13.31 -18.85
N GLU A 161 -9.71 -13.86 -19.62
CA GLU A 161 -8.29 -13.52 -19.52
C GLU A 161 -8.09 -12.09 -19.99
N LEU A 162 -7.42 -11.32 -19.14
CA LEU A 162 -6.89 -10.00 -19.44
C LEU A 162 -5.37 -10.14 -19.53
N SER A 163 -4.82 -9.98 -20.73
CA SER A 163 -3.37 -10.11 -20.97
C SER A 163 -2.92 -9.16 -22.05
N GLN A 164 -1.62 -8.87 -22.09
CA GLN A 164 -1.05 -8.00 -23.13
C GLN A 164 -1.38 -8.54 -24.53
N SER A 165 -1.33 -9.86 -24.72
CA SER A 165 -1.61 -10.50 -26.00
C SER A 165 -3.09 -10.40 -26.43
N ALA A 166 -4.02 -10.33 -25.47
CA ALA A 166 -5.45 -10.20 -25.73
C ALA A 166 -5.84 -8.75 -26.04
N VAL A 167 -5.24 -7.79 -25.32
CA VAL A 167 -5.47 -6.35 -25.49
C VAL A 167 -4.77 -5.81 -26.75
N GLY A 168 -3.62 -6.39 -27.09
CA GLY A 168 -2.75 -5.95 -28.19
C GLY A 168 -1.47 -5.31 -27.67
N GLU A 169 -0.40 -5.37 -28.47
CA GLU A 169 0.87 -4.71 -28.15
C GLU A 169 0.70 -3.18 -28.14
N PRO A 170 1.43 -2.44 -27.29
CA PRO A 170 1.41 -0.97 -27.31
C PRO A 170 1.66 -0.40 -28.72
N GLY A 171 0.73 0.40 -29.24
CA GLY A 171 0.73 0.85 -30.64
C GLY A 171 -0.31 0.18 -31.54
N ASP A 172 -0.82 -0.99 -31.14
CA ASP A 172 -1.79 -1.80 -31.91
C ASP A 172 -3.07 -2.12 -31.10
N GLN A 173 -3.25 -1.46 -29.96
CA GLN A 173 -4.40 -1.64 -29.07
C GLN A 173 -5.67 -0.99 -29.62
N VAL A 174 -6.83 -1.48 -29.19
CA VAL A 174 -8.12 -0.82 -29.45
C VAL A 174 -8.24 0.43 -28.58
N GLU A 175 -8.84 1.50 -29.13
CA GLU A 175 -8.97 2.82 -28.45
C GLU A 175 -9.74 2.73 -27.12
N THR A 176 -10.63 1.76 -26.96
CA THR A 176 -11.42 1.60 -25.74
C THR A 176 -11.58 0.13 -25.39
N ILE A 177 -11.27 -0.20 -24.14
CA ILE A 177 -11.43 -1.52 -23.54
C ILE A 177 -12.49 -1.38 -22.45
N ASN A 178 -13.50 -2.25 -22.45
CA ASN A 178 -14.60 -2.19 -21.48
C ASN A 178 -14.68 -3.50 -20.70
N LEU A 179 -14.47 -3.41 -19.40
CA LEU A 179 -14.67 -4.51 -18.46
C LEU A 179 -16.04 -4.33 -17.79
N THR A 180 -16.89 -5.35 -17.88
CA THR A 180 -18.28 -5.35 -17.39
C THR A 180 -18.44 -6.33 -16.24
N ASN A 181 -19.31 -6.03 -15.28
CA ASN A 181 -19.46 -6.82 -14.04
C ASN A 181 -20.05 -8.23 -14.23
N GLY A 182 -20.57 -8.57 -15.42
CA GLY A 182 -21.03 -9.91 -15.74
C GLY A 182 -19.90 -10.95 -15.86
N PHE A 183 -18.64 -10.53 -15.83
CA PHE A 183 -17.47 -11.42 -15.95
C PHE A 183 -16.48 -11.19 -14.81
N VAL A 184 -15.69 -12.21 -14.52
CA VAL A 184 -14.48 -12.08 -13.72
C VAL A 184 -13.29 -11.98 -14.66
N TYR A 185 -12.41 -11.02 -14.42
CA TYR A 185 -11.21 -10.82 -15.23
C TYR A 185 -10.01 -11.45 -14.55
N TYR A 186 -9.22 -12.21 -15.31
CA TYR A 186 -8.02 -12.88 -14.81
C TYR A 186 -6.79 -12.31 -15.49
N LEU A 187 -6.00 -11.54 -14.74
CA LEU A 187 -4.79 -10.88 -15.23
C LEU A 187 -3.62 -11.87 -15.16
N THR A 188 -3.08 -12.25 -16.33
CA THR A 188 -2.07 -13.32 -16.46
C THR A 188 -0.67 -12.83 -16.78
N ASP A 189 -0.49 -11.54 -17.03
CA ASP A 189 0.78 -10.91 -17.37
C ASP A 189 0.77 -9.44 -16.91
N PRO A 190 1.94 -8.76 -16.83
CA PRO A 190 2.03 -7.32 -16.91
C PRO A 190 1.17 -6.80 -18.06
N LEU A 191 0.20 -5.94 -17.76
CA LEU A 191 -0.63 -5.31 -18.76
C LEU A 191 -0.33 -3.83 -18.83
N ARG A 192 0.14 -3.38 -19.99
CA ARG A 192 0.31 -1.96 -20.31
C ARG A 192 -0.82 -1.48 -21.19
N ILE A 193 -1.51 -0.45 -20.76
CA ILE A 193 -2.50 0.28 -21.53
C ILE A 193 -1.83 1.54 -22.10
N GLY A 194 -1.83 1.67 -23.43
CA GLY A 194 -1.15 2.74 -24.14
C GLY A 194 0.32 2.49 -24.42
N ASN A 195 0.95 3.48 -25.07
CA ASN A 195 2.36 3.46 -25.46
C ASN A 195 3.15 4.70 -24.98
N GLY A 196 2.70 5.30 -23.88
CA GLY A 196 3.26 6.52 -23.28
C GLY A 196 4.56 6.34 -22.52
N PHE A 197 4.96 5.10 -22.23
CA PHE A 197 6.17 4.74 -21.48
C PHE A 197 7.49 5.05 -22.22
N ARG A 198 7.44 5.61 -23.44
CA ARG A 198 8.62 5.94 -24.25
C ARG A 198 9.23 7.25 -23.78
N GLN A 199 10.55 7.37 -23.81
CA GLN A 199 11.23 8.63 -23.54
C GLN A 199 10.77 9.71 -24.54
N ASN A 200 10.61 10.95 -24.07
CA ASN A 200 10.14 12.09 -24.85
C ASN A 200 8.73 11.92 -25.44
N ALA A 201 7.92 11.03 -24.88
CA ALA A 201 6.53 10.94 -25.27
C ALA A 201 5.83 12.25 -24.90
N THR A 202 5.04 12.75 -25.84
CA THR A 202 4.10 13.87 -25.65
C THR A 202 2.69 13.36 -25.96
N ALA A 203 1.67 14.02 -25.46
CA ALA A 203 0.27 13.65 -25.70
C ALA A 203 -0.06 13.45 -27.20
N ASP A 204 0.53 14.25 -28.10
CA ASP A 204 0.32 14.15 -29.55
C ASP A 204 1.06 12.98 -30.23
N SER A 205 1.94 12.29 -29.51
CA SER A 205 2.84 11.25 -30.04
C SER A 205 2.49 9.83 -29.60
N VAL A 206 1.47 9.68 -28.75
CA VAL A 206 1.05 8.43 -28.13
C VAL A 206 -0.40 8.12 -28.50
N ASP A 207 -0.81 6.88 -28.28
CA ASP A 207 -2.19 6.47 -28.44
C ASP A 207 -2.99 6.83 -27.18
N ASN A 208 -4.19 7.36 -27.38
CA ASN A 208 -5.14 7.61 -26.30
C ASN A 208 -6.04 6.39 -26.15
N ILE A 209 -5.66 5.48 -25.26
CA ILE A 209 -6.41 4.27 -24.95
C ILE A 209 -7.15 4.47 -23.63
N THR A 210 -8.44 4.11 -23.59
CA THR A 210 -9.24 4.17 -22.37
C THR A 210 -9.62 2.78 -21.90
N LEU A 211 -9.29 2.45 -20.64
CA LEU A 211 -9.79 1.28 -19.93
C LEU A 211 -10.97 1.66 -19.03
N ASN A 212 -12.18 1.26 -19.40
CA ASN A 212 -13.36 1.44 -18.55
C ASN A 212 -13.63 0.16 -17.76
N ILE A 213 -13.86 0.31 -16.47
CA ILE A 213 -14.23 -0.78 -15.57
C ILE A 213 -15.57 -0.42 -14.92
N GLU A 214 -16.58 -1.26 -15.15
CA GLU A 214 -17.91 -1.10 -14.58
C GLU A 214 -17.92 -1.45 -13.08
N GLY A 215 -18.67 -0.71 -12.26
CA GLY A 215 -18.85 -1.04 -10.85
C GLY A 215 -19.36 -2.47 -10.62
N GLY A 216 -18.80 -3.13 -9.62
CA GLY A 216 -19.06 -4.54 -9.30
C GLY A 216 -18.21 -5.52 -10.10
N THR A 217 -17.31 -5.03 -10.95
CA THR A 217 -16.33 -5.88 -11.64
C THR A 217 -15.29 -6.39 -10.66
N GLN A 218 -14.93 -7.66 -10.82
CA GLN A 218 -13.85 -8.32 -10.10
C GLN A 218 -12.72 -8.66 -11.06
N LEU A 219 -11.50 -8.24 -10.71
CA LEU A 219 -10.26 -8.54 -11.42
C LEU A 219 -9.31 -9.25 -10.47
N PHE A 220 -8.87 -10.45 -10.85
CA PHE A 220 -7.90 -11.23 -10.09
C PHE A 220 -6.61 -11.40 -10.88
N ALA A 221 -5.48 -11.04 -10.28
CA ALA A 221 -4.17 -11.32 -10.82
C ALA A 221 -3.68 -12.72 -10.43
N ASP A 222 -2.97 -13.37 -11.34
CA ASP A 222 -2.36 -14.67 -11.09
C ASP A 222 -1.05 -14.52 -10.27
N PRO A 223 -0.99 -15.01 -9.02
CA PRO A 223 0.20 -14.91 -8.19
C PRO A 223 1.32 -15.88 -8.60
N GLY A 224 1.07 -16.77 -9.56
CA GLY A 224 2.03 -17.73 -10.09
C GLY A 224 2.92 -17.17 -11.21
N ILE A 225 2.70 -15.93 -11.64
CA ILE A 225 3.41 -15.32 -12.76
C ILE A 225 4.78 -14.84 -12.31
N ALA A 226 5.81 -15.64 -12.61
CA ALA A 226 7.20 -15.23 -12.49
C ALA A 226 7.79 -15.05 -13.90
N ASN A 227 7.77 -13.82 -14.41
CA ASN A 227 8.37 -13.47 -15.69
C ASN A 227 9.54 -12.49 -15.50
N SER A 228 10.12 -12.00 -16.60
CA SER A 228 11.24 -11.05 -16.55
C SER A 228 10.86 -9.67 -15.99
N GLU A 229 9.58 -9.44 -15.70
CA GLU A 229 9.04 -8.20 -15.15
C GLU A 229 8.52 -8.34 -13.72
N GLY A 230 8.78 -9.48 -13.05
CA GLY A 230 8.60 -9.61 -11.61
C GLY A 230 7.19 -10.00 -11.14
N GLY A 231 6.16 -9.96 -11.99
CA GLY A 231 4.80 -10.33 -11.59
C GLY A 231 3.75 -9.93 -12.61
N ALA A 232 2.47 -10.14 -12.29
CA ALA A 232 1.36 -9.50 -12.97
C ALA A 232 1.08 -8.14 -12.32
N TYR A 233 0.82 -7.09 -13.12
CA TYR A 233 0.43 -5.76 -12.66
C TYR A 233 -0.33 -5.03 -13.77
N LEU A 234 -1.13 -4.03 -13.41
CA LEU A 234 -1.87 -3.21 -14.38
C LEU A 234 -1.23 -1.83 -14.44
N ARG A 235 -0.77 -1.42 -15.63
CA ARG A 235 -0.12 -0.13 -15.86
C ARG A 235 -0.85 0.68 -16.91
N ILE A 236 -1.21 1.91 -16.55
CA ILE A 236 -1.80 2.90 -17.45
C ILE A 236 -0.69 3.89 -17.81
N THR A 237 -0.25 3.86 -19.07
CA THR A 237 0.88 4.69 -19.51
C THR A 237 0.40 6.08 -19.95
N ARG A 238 1.30 7.06 -19.93
CA ARG A 238 1.01 8.46 -20.26
C ARG A 238 0.16 8.64 -21.53
N GLY A 239 -0.86 9.48 -21.43
CA GLY A 239 -1.81 9.77 -22.51
C GLY A 239 -2.94 8.75 -22.68
N SER A 240 -2.90 7.64 -21.94
CA SER A 240 -4.03 6.71 -21.77
C SER A 240 -4.72 6.92 -20.42
N THR A 241 -5.96 6.43 -20.30
CA THR A 241 -6.83 6.69 -19.14
C THR A 241 -7.46 5.41 -18.60
N ILE A 242 -7.73 5.38 -17.29
CA ILE A 242 -8.55 4.36 -16.64
C ILE A 242 -9.75 5.02 -15.97
N ASN A 243 -10.94 4.45 -16.19
CA ASN A 243 -12.19 4.90 -15.59
C ASN A 243 -12.79 3.76 -14.77
N ILE A 244 -12.57 3.77 -13.46
CA ILE A 244 -13.12 2.82 -12.50
C ILE A 244 -14.43 3.38 -11.97
N ASN A 245 -15.55 2.86 -12.48
CA ASN A 245 -16.90 3.38 -12.21
C ASN A 245 -17.55 2.61 -11.04
N GLY A 246 -16.81 2.42 -9.95
CA GLY A 246 -17.35 1.82 -8.74
C GLY A 246 -18.40 2.71 -8.07
N THR A 247 -19.18 2.11 -7.20
CA THR A 247 -20.12 2.82 -6.31
C THR A 247 -20.06 2.19 -4.93
N GLN A 248 -20.59 2.85 -3.90
CA GLN A 248 -20.70 2.26 -2.56
C GLN A 248 -21.36 0.86 -2.56
N GLN A 249 -22.37 0.63 -3.41
CA GLN A 249 -23.04 -0.68 -3.50
C GLN A 249 -22.33 -1.65 -4.44
N ARG A 250 -21.49 -1.16 -5.34
CA ARG A 250 -20.79 -1.96 -6.35
C ARG A 250 -19.37 -1.45 -6.53
N PRO A 251 -18.51 -1.59 -5.51
CA PRO A 251 -17.11 -1.26 -5.68
C PRO A 251 -16.49 -2.15 -6.76
N VAL A 252 -15.41 -1.68 -7.38
CA VAL A 252 -14.54 -2.52 -8.19
C VAL A 252 -13.53 -3.19 -7.26
N ILE A 253 -13.31 -4.48 -7.45
CA ILE A 253 -12.37 -5.26 -6.64
C ILE A 253 -11.21 -5.74 -7.51
N MET A 254 -9.98 -5.41 -7.10
CA MET A 254 -8.74 -5.89 -7.68
C MET A 254 -7.93 -6.63 -6.61
N SER A 255 -7.63 -7.90 -6.83
CA SER A 255 -6.87 -8.70 -5.86
C SER A 255 -6.12 -9.83 -6.55
N ALA A 256 -5.53 -10.77 -5.82
CA ALA A 256 -4.96 -11.98 -6.39
C ALA A 256 -5.90 -13.17 -6.21
N ALA A 257 -5.87 -14.09 -7.16
CA ALA A 257 -6.50 -15.40 -7.00
C ALA A 257 -5.80 -16.42 -7.89
N ARG A 258 -5.94 -17.71 -7.59
CA ARG A 258 -5.38 -18.77 -8.44
C ARG A 258 -6.45 -19.35 -9.35
N LEU A 259 -6.06 -19.70 -10.57
CA LEU A 259 -6.87 -20.49 -11.49
C LEU A 259 -6.46 -21.96 -11.44
N GLU A 260 -7.28 -22.81 -10.82
CA GLU A 260 -7.01 -24.24 -10.69
C GLU A 260 -8.12 -25.07 -11.34
N ASN A 261 -7.72 -26.00 -12.21
CA ASN A 261 -8.66 -26.93 -12.87
C ASN A 261 -9.85 -26.23 -13.59
N GLY A 262 -9.64 -25.00 -14.08
CA GLY A 262 -10.69 -24.21 -14.73
C GLY A 262 -11.61 -23.46 -13.77
N GLN A 263 -11.20 -23.27 -12.52
CA GLN A 263 -11.94 -22.49 -11.53
C GLN A 263 -11.02 -21.50 -10.81
N ILE A 264 -11.52 -20.29 -10.56
CA ILE A 264 -10.86 -19.39 -9.62
C ILE A 264 -11.07 -19.95 -8.21
N VAL A 265 -9.99 -20.09 -7.45
CA VAL A 265 -10.01 -20.61 -6.07
C VAL A 265 -9.75 -19.50 -5.06
N GLU A 266 -10.53 -19.50 -3.98
CA GLU A 266 -10.46 -18.54 -2.87
C GLU A 266 -10.47 -17.04 -3.28
N PRO A 267 -11.32 -16.59 -4.22
CA PRO A 267 -11.29 -15.21 -4.77
C PRO A 267 -11.63 -14.08 -3.79
N ALA A 268 -11.90 -14.38 -2.53
CA ALA A 268 -12.54 -13.46 -1.58
C ALA A 268 -11.90 -13.49 -0.19
N ASN A 269 -10.69 -14.04 -0.05
CA ASN A 269 -10.10 -14.27 1.26
C ASN A 269 -9.20 -13.12 1.74
N PHE A 270 -8.57 -12.34 0.85
CA PHE A 270 -7.69 -11.21 1.19
C PHE A 270 -6.73 -11.56 2.33
N THR A 271 -6.08 -12.73 2.24
CA THR A 271 -5.25 -13.26 3.33
C THR A 271 -3.77 -13.20 3.04
N GLU A 272 -3.40 -12.95 1.79
CA GLU A 272 -2.02 -12.95 1.36
C GLU A 272 -1.54 -11.53 1.08
N ILE A 273 -0.23 -11.37 0.97
CA ILE A 273 0.43 -10.09 0.70
C ILE A 273 1.49 -10.35 -0.38
N GLY A 274 1.81 -9.36 -1.22
CA GLY A 274 2.85 -9.47 -2.23
C GLY A 274 2.52 -10.46 -3.34
N GLN A 275 1.24 -10.65 -3.65
CA GLN A 275 0.78 -11.66 -4.61
C GLN A 275 0.86 -11.17 -6.06
N TRP A 276 0.74 -9.86 -6.28
CA TRP A 276 0.84 -9.22 -7.58
C TRP A 276 1.31 -7.77 -7.41
N GLY A 277 1.58 -7.06 -8.51
CA GLY A 277 2.16 -5.71 -8.44
C GLY A 277 1.16 -4.57 -8.28
N GLY A 278 -0.15 -4.78 -8.29
CA GLY A 278 -1.09 -3.67 -8.12
C GLY A 278 -1.27 -2.79 -9.36
N LEU A 279 -1.64 -1.53 -9.12
CA LEU A 279 -2.00 -0.53 -10.14
C LEU A 279 -0.91 0.54 -10.28
N VAL A 280 -0.47 0.80 -11.51
CA VAL A 280 0.53 1.84 -11.83
C VAL A 280 -0.10 2.86 -12.77
N LEU A 281 -0.04 4.14 -12.40
CA LEU A 281 -0.54 5.26 -13.23
C LEU A 281 0.62 6.18 -13.61
N ASP A 282 0.97 6.22 -14.90
CA ASP A 282 1.96 7.16 -15.42
C ASP A 282 1.22 8.40 -16.00
N GLY A 283 1.48 9.58 -15.46
CA GLY A 283 0.98 10.85 -15.98
C GLY A 283 2.08 11.75 -16.58
N TYR A 284 1.65 12.89 -17.11
CA TYR A 284 2.51 13.95 -17.67
C TYR A 284 2.83 15.08 -16.68
N ALA A 285 2.40 14.98 -15.42
CA ALA A 285 2.70 16.00 -14.42
C ALA A 285 4.16 15.94 -13.94
N PRO A 286 4.70 17.05 -13.41
CA PRO A 286 6.12 17.13 -13.10
C PRO A 286 6.55 16.24 -11.95
N THR A 287 7.77 15.72 -12.08
CA THR A 287 8.58 15.14 -11.00
C THR A 287 9.93 15.86 -10.93
N ASN A 288 10.56 15.89 -9.77
CA ASN A 288 11.90 16.45 -9.58
C ASN A 288 13.03 15.42 -9.74
N ALA A 289 12.69 14.17 -10.08
CA ALA A 289 13.67 13.18 -10.47
C ALA A 289 14.39 13.69 -11.72
N GLU A 290 15.58 14.27 -11.53
CA GLU A 290 16.40 14.72 -12.64
C GLU A 290 16.68 13.49 -13.52
N GLY A 291 16.10 13.51 -14.72
CA GLY A 291 16.31 12.44 -15.69
C GLY A 291 17.80 12.20 -15.89
N GLU A 292 18.27 11.02 -15.52
CA GLU A 292 19.64 10.56 -15.77
C GLU A 292 20.03 10.55 -17.26
N ASP A 293 19.19 10.98 -18.22
CA ASP A 293 19.60 11.03 -19.63
C ASP A 293 18.82 12.04 -20.48
N GLY A 294 19.40 13.22 -20.70
CA GLY A 294 19.47 13.91 -22.01
C GLY A 294 18.22 14.11 -22.88
N GLY A 295 17.01 13.93 -22.35
CA GLY A 295 15.73 14.07 -23.03
C GLY A 295 15.39 15.52 -23.39
N ALA A 296 14.49 15.69 -24.36
CA ALA A 296 13.91 16.96 -24.76
C ALA A 296 12.65 17.34 -23.97
N VAL A 297 11.97 16.37 -23.32
CA VAL A 297 10.86 16.64 -22.39
C VAL A 297 11.44 16.79 -20.97
N PRO A 298 11.19 17.91 -20.28
CA PRO A 298 11.66 18.11 -18.91
C PRO A 298 10.86 17.25 -17.93
N ASN A 299 11.43 16.99 -16.74
CA ASN A 299 10.74 16.31 -15.64
C ASN A 299 10.22 14.90 -16.00
N GLU A 300 10.93 14.19 -16.88
CA GLU A 300 10.71 12.77 -17.13
C GLU A 300 11.64 11.93 -16.25
N ALA A 301 11.10 10.84 -15.69
CA ALA A 301 11.83 9.90 -14.85
C ALA A 301 11.57 8.45 -15.28
N ILE A 302 12.42 7.54 -14.81
CA ILE A 302 12.24 6.12 -15.03
C ILE A 302 11.25 5.60 -13.99
N SER A 303 10.21 4.92 -14.46
CA SER A 303 9.16 4.31 -13.66
C SER A 303 9.71 3.33 -12.62
N GLU A 304 9.12 3.33 -11.44
CA GLU A 304 9.42 2.33 -10.42
C GLU A 304 8.95 0.96 -10.87
N ALA A 305 7.83 0.89 -11.59
CA ALA A 305 7.33 -0.31 -12.27
C ALA A 305 8.19 -0.78 -13.47
N ALA A 306 9.37 -0.21 -13.71
CA ALA A 306 10.25 -0.61 -14.79
C ALA A 306 10.98 -1.94 -14.47
N PRO A 307 10.81 -3.01 -15.26
CA PRO A 307 11.48 -4.30 -15.02
C PRO A 307 13.00 -4.25 -15.19
N SER A 308 13.50 -3.18 -15.80
CA SER A 308 14.90 -2.77 -15.80
C SER A 308 14.94 -1.25 -15.72
N GLN A 309 16.00 -0.67 -15.17
CA GLN A 309 16.23 0.80 -15.16
C GLN A 309 16.57 1.37 -16.55
N GLN A 310 15.85 0.91 -17.57
CA GLN A 310 15.95 1.30 -18.96
C GLN A 310 14.53 1.23 -19.55
N SER A 311 14.15 2.27 -20.30
CA SER A 311 13.02 2.24 -21.26
C SER A 311 11.59 2.18 -20.71
N ASN A 312 11.28 2.86 -19.60
CA ASN A 312 9.90 3.06 -19.11
C ASN A 312 9.82 4.42 -18.41
N TYR A 313 9.18 5.39 -19.05
CA TYR A 313 9.20 6.79 -18.61
C TYR A 313 7.83 7.31 -18.26
N PHE A 314 7.77 8.03 -17.13
CA PHE A 314 6.63 8.85 -16.70
C PHE A 314 7.06 10.31 -16.56
N GLY A 315 6.13 11.16 -16.16
CA GLY A 315 6.37 12.57 -15.87
C GLY A 315 6.33 13.44 -17.12
N GLY A 316 6.49 14.75 -16.92
CA GLY A 316 6.42 15.75 -17.96
C GLY A 316 6.22 17.14 -17.38
N GLY A 317 5.71 18.07 -18.19
CA GLY A 317 5.50 19.45 -17.78
C GLY A 317 4.04 19.86 -17.57
N ASP A 318 3.09 18.92 -17.60
CA ASP A 318 1.65 19.22 -17.61
C ASP A 318 1.00 18.93 -16.26
N THR A 319 0.90 19.95 -15.40
CA THR A 319 0.26 19.82 -14.08
C THR A 319 -1.22 19.49 -14.16
N GLU A 320 -1.88 19.74 -15.30
CA GLU A 320 -3.32 19.51 -15.46
C GLU A 320 -3.62 18.20 -16.22
N ASP A 321 -2.61 17.34 -16.40
CA ASP A 321 -2.79 16.03 -17.04
C ASP A 321 -3.85 15.19 -16.32
N SER A 322 -4.50 14.30 -17.07
CA SER A 322 -5.53 13.40 -16.55
C SER A 322 -5.24 11.96 -16.95
N SER A 323 -5.07 11.11 -15.93
CA SER A 323 -4.97 9.65 -16.07
C SER A 323 -6.34 8.95 -15.96
N GLY A 324 -7.44 9.72 -15.85
CA GLY A 324 -8.81 9.24 -15.78
C GLY A 324 -9.49 9.48 -14.43
N GLU A 325 -10.42 8.59 -14.08
CA GLU A 325 -11.32 8.72 -12.93
C GLU A 325 -11.37 7.38 -12.16
N ILE A 326 -11.13 7.41 -10.85
CA ILE A 326 -11.19 6.21 -9.99
C ILE A 326 -12.16 6.46 -8.84
N HIS A 327 -13.25 5.68 -8.81
CA HIS A 327 -14.27 5.74 -7.76
C HIS A 327 -14.53 4.36 -7.17
N TYR A 328 -14.58 4.26 -5.83
CA TYR A 328 -14.92 3.04 -5.08
C TYR A 328 -14.13 1.82 -5.56
N LEU A 329 -12.81 1.89 -5.38
CA LEU A 329 -11.87 0.82 -5.68
C LEU A 329 -11.41 0.15 -4.40
N VAL A 330 -11.55 -1.16 -4.31
CA VAL A 330 -10.82 -1.99 -3.36
C VAL A 330 -9.71 -2.70 -4.11
N ILE A 331 -8.47 -2.45 -3.71
CA ILE A 331 -7.28 -3.12 -4.22
C ILE A 331 -6.53 -3.79 -3.08
N GLY A 332 -6.06 -5.02 -3.28
CA GLY A 332 -5.32 -5.71 -2.21
C GLY A 332 -4.44 -6.86 -2.65
N GLU A 333 -3.68 -7.38 -1.69
CA GLU A 333 -2.66 -8.43 -1.86
C GLU A 333 -1.55 -8.03 -2.85
N THR A 334 -1.23 -6.73 -2.92
CA THR A 334 -0.27 -6.09 -3.84
C THR A 334 1.16 -6.09 -3.27
N GLY A 335 2.12 -5.39 -3.87
CA GLY A 335 3.47 -5.22 -3.32
C GLY A 335 4.46 -6.30 -3.74
N VAL A 336 4.53 -6.64 -5.04
CA VAL A 336 5.54 -7.60 -5.54
C VAL A 336 6.84 -6.87 -5.89
N THR A 337 7.97 -7.39 -5.41
CA THR A 337 9.31 -6.95 -5.82
C THR A 337 9.56 -7.28 -7.29
N ILE A 338 9.77 -6.26 -8.13
CA ILE A 338 9.99 -6.44 -9.57
C ILE A 338 11.47 -6.38 -9.96
N ARG A 339 12.31 -5.71 -9.17
CA ARG A 339 13.79 -5.76 -9.22
C ARG A 339 14.33 -5.44 -7.81
N PRO A 340 15.62 -5.65 -7.50
CA PRO A 340 16.15 -5.31 -6.18
C PRO A 340 15.91 -3.84 -5.83
N ASP A 341 15.41 -3.60 -4.61
CA ASP A 341 15.11 -2.27 -4.06
C ASP A 341 14.05 -1.53 -4.91
N SER A 342 13.06 -2.26 -5.41
CA SER A 342 12.03 -1.76 -6.32
C SER A 342 10.84 -2.70 -6.39
N GLU A 343 9.78 -2.28 -5.74
CA GLU A 343 8.53 -2.96 -5.53
C GLU A 343 7.43 -2.18 -6.25
N VAL A 344 6.36 -2.85 -6.68
CA VAL A 344 5.18 -2.14 -7.19
C VAL A 344 4.12 -2.14 -6.11
N GLN A 345 3.65 -0.93 -5.78
CA GLN A 345 2.84 -0.64 -4.60
C GLN A 345 1.41 -1.15 -4.71
N GLY A 346 0.59 -0.88 -3.69
CA GLY A 346 -0.86 -0.98 -3.85
C GLY A 346 -1.33 -0.14 -5.03
N ILE A 347 -0.99 1.15 -4.99
CA ILE A 347 -1.11 2.04 -6.14
C ILE A 347 0.16 2.87 -6.26
N THR A 348 0.85 2.73 -7.40
CA THR A 348 2.02 3.52 -7.77
C THR A 348 1.59 4.73 -8.62
N MET A 349 1.82 5.94 -8.10
CA MET A 349 1.35 7.19 -8.68
C MET A 349 2.52 7.97 -9.27
N GLU A 350 2.75 7.82 -10.57
CA GLU A 350 3.93 8.33 -11.26
C GLU A 350 3.61 9.58 -12.07
N GLY A 351 3.83 10.77 -11.51
CA GLY A 351 3.61 12.05 -12.20
C GLY A 351 2.15 12.25 -12.63
N VAL A 352 1.18 11.82 -11.81
CA VAL A 352 -0.25 11.95 -12.09
C VAL A 352 -0.72 13.40 -11.89
N GLY A 353 -1.43 13.96 -12.88
CA GLY A 353 -1.84 15.36 -12.88
C GLY A 353 -3.16 15.67 -12.17
N ALA A 354 -3.39 16.95 -11.91
CA ALA A 354 -4.56 17.50 -11.23
C ALA A 354 -5.88 17.32 -12.00
N GLY A 355 -5.82 16.94 -13.29
CA GLY A 355 -6.99 16.57 -14.08
C GLY A 355 -7.50 15.15 -13.81
N THR A 356 -6.81 14.37 -12.96
CA THR A 356 -7.22 13.03 -12.54
C THR A 356 -8.09 13.13 -11.28
N GLU A 357 -9.23 12.46 -11.27
CA GLU A 357 -10.11 12.39 -10.09
C GLU A 357 -10.00 11.01 -9.43
N ILE A 358 -9.63 10.96 -8.15
CA ILE A 358 -9.53 9.70 -7.40
C ILE A 358 -10.25 9.87 -6.06
N ASP A 359 -11.30 9.08 -5.84
CA ASP A 359 -11.98 9.04 -4.55
C ASP A 359 -12.51 7.65 -4.15
N HIS A 360 -12.67 7.46 -2.84
CA HIS A 360 -13.10 6.19 -2.24
C HIS A 360 -12.21 5.03 -2.71
N VAL A 361 -10.99 5.02 -2.22
CA VAL A 361 -10.03 3.95 -2.51
C VAL A 361 -9.62 3.25 -1.22
N GLN A 362 -9.67 1.92 -1.24
CA GLN A 362 -9.09 1.09 -0.20
C GLN A 362 -7.91 0.31 -0.77
N VAL A 363 -6.74 0.42 -0.13
CA VAL A 363 -5.63 -0.52 -0.32
C VAL A 363 -5.57 -1.43 0.91
N PHE A 364 -5.56 -2.74 0.68
CA PHE A 364 -5.55 -3.75 1.73
C PHE A 364 -4.41 -4.77 1.53
N GLY A 365 -3.42 -4.76 2.43
CA GLY A 365 -2.34 -5.75 2.44
C GLY A 365 -1.39 -5.62 1.25
N SER A 366 -0.61 -4.54 1.22
CA SER A 366 0.51 -4.39 0.27
C SER A 366 1.79 -4.95 0.87
N GLY A 367 2.57 -5.67 0.07
CA GLY A 367 3.88 -6.22 0.43
C GLY A 367 5.00 -5.20 0.48
N ASP A 368 4.66 -3.97 0.13
CA ASP A 368 5.49 -2.78 0.21
C ASP A 368 4.56 -1.63 0.65
N ASP A 369 4.47 -0.52 -0.09
CA ASP A 369 3.63 0.61 0.30
C ASP A 369 2.16 0.46 -0.06
N GLY A 370 1.30 1.10 0.73
CA GLY A 370 -0.11 1.24 0.40
C GLY A 370 -0.31 2.04 -0.90
N ILE A 371 0.13 3.29 -0.87
CA ILE A 371 0.19 4.18 -2.05
C ILE A 371 1.51 4.94 -1.97
N GLU A 372 2.20 5.04 -3.10
CA GLU A 372 3.41 5.86 -3.23
C GLU A 372 3.26 6.86 -4.37
N PHE A 373 3.63 8.10 -4.11
CA PHE A 373 3.66 9.17 -5.10
C PHE A 373 5.08 9.47 -5.55
N PHE A 374 5.29 9.44 -6.86
CA PHE A 374 6.51 9.90 -7.51
C PHE A 374 6.21 11.16 -8.32
N GLY A 375 6.31 12.32 -7.67
CA GLY A 375 5.90 13.59 -8.28
C GLY A 375 4.40 13.66 -8.56
N GLY A 376 3.99 14.67 -9.35
CA GLY A 376 2.60 14.89 -9.73
C GLY A 376 1.85 15.89 -8.86
N THR A 377 0.58 16.09 -9.20
CA THR A 377 -0.30 17.15 -8.66
C THR A 377 -1.74 16.65 -8.43
N VAL A 378 -1.96 15.34 -8.50
CA VAL A 378 -3.28 14.74 -8.34
C VAL A 378 -3.90 15.04 -6.97
N THR A 379 -5.22 15.20 -6.96
CA THR A 379 -6.01 15.24 -5.73
C THR A 379 -6.67 13.89 -5.50
N MET A 380 -6.55 13.37 -4.28
CA MET A 380 -7.16 12.11 -3.86
C MET A 380 -7.96 12.31 -2.57
N GLN A 381 -9.17 11.77 -2.51
CA GLN A 381 -10.07 11.97 -1.36
C GLN A 381 -10.69 10.66 -0.88
N TYR A 382 -10.94 10.51 0.43
CA TYR A 382 -11.56 9.30 1.01
C TYR A 382 -10.71 8.06 0.75
N VAL A 383 -9.57 8.00 1.45
CA VAL A 383 -8.52 7.02 1.23
C VAL A 383 -8.36 6.16 2.47
N LEU A 384 -8.50 4.84 2.34
CA LEU A 384 -8.28 3.88 3.42
C LEU A 384 -7.13 2.96 3.07
N LEU A 385 -6.04 3.05 3.81
CA LEU A 385 -4.84 2.26 3.59
C LEU A 385 -4.64 1.38 4.81
N ASN A 386 -4.57 0.08 4.60
CA ASN A 386 -4.52 -0.90 5.67
C ASN A 386 -3.47 -1.97 5.35
N GLY A 387 -2.58 -2.22 6.31
CA GLY A 387 -1.79 -3.44 6.31
C GLY A 387 -0.60 -3.44 5.36
N ALA A 388 -0.06 -2.28 4.98
CA ALA A 388 1.18 -2.17 4.23
C ALA A 388 2.37 -2.77 5.02
N GLU A 389 3.25 -3.48 4.32
CA GLU A 389 4.46 -4.09 4.90
C GLU A 389 5.68 -3.18 4.89
N ASP A 390 5.66 -2.06 4.15
CA ASP A 390 6.59 -0.92 4.37
C ASP A 390 5.80 0.30 4.83
N ASP A 391 5.48 1.26 3.96
CA ASP A 391 4.81 2.51 4.35
C ASP A 391 3.34 2.56 3.95
N THR A 392 2.51 3.13 4.83
CA THR A 392 1.08 3.22 4.53
C THR A 392 0.84 4.19 3.37
N LEU A 393 1.48 5.35 3.42
CA LEU A 393 1.44 6.39 2.41
C LEU A 393 2.87 6.91 2.21
N ASP A 394 3.41 6.82 1.02
CA ASP A 394 4.73 7.36 0.69
C ASP A 394 4.60 8.45 -0.39
N MET A 395 5.45 9.47 -0.30
CA MET A 395 5.51 10.60 -1.20
C MET A 395 6.95 11.05 -1.40
N ASP A 396 7.38 11.00 -2.65
CA ASP A 396 8.70 11.40 -3.10
C ASP A 396 8.61 12.18 -4.43
N LEU A 397 9.78 12.60 -4.90
CA LEU A 397 10.09 13.08 -6.23
C LEU A 397 9.26 14.29 -6.66
N GLY A 398 8.93 15.16 -5.72
CA GLY A 398 8.32 16.46 -5.98
C GLY A 398 6.80 16.41 -6.07
N PHE A 399 6.13 15.54 -5.32
CA PHE A 399 4.67 15.51 -5.27
C PHE A 399 4.12 16.80 -4.66
N GLN A 400 3.18 17.44 -5.36
CA GLN A 400 2.56 18.72 -4.99
C GLN A 400 1.03 18.63 -4.98
N GLY A 401 0.49 17.42 -4.88
CA GLY A 401 -0.95 17.16 -4.89
C GLY A 401 -1.60 17.32 -3.51
N THR A 402 -2.82 16.80 -3.41
CA THR A 402 -3.59 16.82 -2.16
C THR A 402 -4.11 15.42 -1.85
N VAL A 403 -3.99 14.99 -0.60
CA VAL A 403 -4.62 13.76 -0.09
C VAL A 403 -5.49 14.13 1.10
N LYS A 404 -6.81 13.94 0.98
CA LYS A 404 -7.78 14.37 2.00
C LYS A 404 -8.68 13.23 2.49
N ASN A 405 -9.08 13.27 3.76
CA ASN A 405 -9.90 12.23 4.41
C ASN A 405 -9.21 10.87 4.34
N VAL A 406 -8.06 10.77 5.01
CA VAL A 406 -7.16 9.61 4.95
C VAL A 406 -7.23 8.81 6.23
N ILE A 407 -7.58 7.53 6.16
CA ILE A 407 -7.38 6.58 7.25
C ILE A 407 -6.19 5.69 6.89
N GLY A 408 -5.07 5.90 7.56
CA GLY A 408 -3.88 5.05 7.46
C GLY A 408 -3.79 4.11 8.65
N ILE A 409 -3.74 2.81 8.41
CA ILE A 409 -3.58 1.77 9.44
C ILE A 409 -2.38 0.90 9.08
N GLN A 410 -1.27 1.10 9.78
CA GLN A 410 -0.02 0.44 9.48
C GLN A 410 -0.12 -1.08 9.66
N GLY A 411 0.55 -1.82 8.77
CA GLY A 411 0.72 -3.26 8.93
C GLY A 411 1.60 -3.60 10.12
N THR A 412 1.19 -4.57 10.92
CA THR A 412 1.86 -4.86 12.20
C THR A 412 2.91 -5.96 12.10
N GLN A 413 2.99 -6.64 10.95
CA GLN A 413 3.93 -7.73 10.72
C GLN A 413 5.31 -7.26 10.24
N ARG A 414 5.33 -6.26 9.36
CA ARG A 414 6.56 -5.70 8.78
C ARG A 414 6.53 -4.18 8.58
N GLY A 415 5.38 -3.54 8.81
CA GLY A 415 5.17 -2.14 8.50
C GLY A 415 6.13 -1.19 9.23
N ASN A 416 6.38 -0.07 8.58
CA ASN A 416 7.43 0.87 8.91
C ASN A 416 6.85 2.21 9.36
N ARG A 417 6.30 3.04 8.47
CA ARG A 417 5.71 4.34 8.81
C ARG A 417 4.33 4.53 8.21
N THR A 418 3.45 5.23 8.94
CA THR A 418 2.15 5.60 8.35
C THR A 418 2.30 6.64 7.25
N ILE A 419 3.32 7.50 7.33
CA ILE A 419 3.77 8.36 6.24
C ILE A 419 5.30 8.28 6.15
N GLU A 420 5.83 7.91 4.98
CA GLU A 420 7.18 8.32 4.55
C GLU A 420 7.02 9.52 3.61
N ALA A 421 7.87 10.52 3.78
CA ALA A 421 7.73 11.80 3.12
C ALA A 421 9.12 12.37 2.80
N ASP A 422 9.54 12.15 1.57
CA ASP A 422 10.85 12.50 1.07
C ASP A 422 10.76 13.55 -0.05
N GLY A 423 11.81 14.37 -0.15
CA GLY A 423 12.12 15.09 -1.37
C GLY A 423 13.18 14.34 -2.16
N ASN A 424 13.89 15.00 -3.07
CA ASN A 424 14.88 14.28 -3.86
C ASN A 424 16.17 14.01 -3.07
N GLY A 425 16.48 12.74 -2.77
CA GLY A 425 17.72 12.35 -2.09
C GLY A 425 19.03 12.76 -2.76
N ASN A 426 19.04 13.04 -4.08
CA ASN A 426 20.22 13.55 -4.77
C ASN A 426 20.42 15.07 -4.62
N GLY A 427 19.36 15.78 -4.24
CA GLY A 427 19.36 17.23 -4.14
C GLY A 427 18.07 17.75 -3.52
N PHE A 428 18.13 18.07 -2.23
CA PHE A 428 16.97 18.52 -1.45
C PHE A 428 16.35 19.82 -1.99
N ASP A 429 17.11 20.60 -2.77
CA ASP A 429 16.67 21.85 -3.40
C ASP A 429 16.13 21.69 -4.84
N PHE A 430 15.90 20.46 -5.30
CA PHE A 430 15.35 20.22 -6.62
C PHE A 430 13.88 20.62 -6.70
N GLU A 431 13.50 21.14 -7.87
CA GLU A 431 12.15 21.63 -8.13
C GLU A 431 11.44 20.71 -9.14
N PRO A 432 10.14 20.43 -8.95
CA PRO A 432 9.31 20.84 -7.81
C PRO A 432 9.72 20.21 -6.46
N LYS A 433 9.60 20.95 -5.36
CA LYS A 433 9.72 20.37 -4.01
C LYS A 433 8.54 19.43 -3.70
N THR A 434 8.78 18.36 -2.96
CA THR A 434 7.69 17.55 -2.38
C THR A 434 7.01 18.40 -1.32
N THR A 435 5.84 18.94 -1.65
CA THR A 435 5.09 19.93 -0.86
C THR A 435 3.58 19.64 -0.96
N PRO A 436 3.12 18.45 -0.57
CA PRO A 436 1.71 18.09 -0.68
C PRO A 436 0.88 18.72 0.44
N ASN A 437 -0.43 18.75 0.23
CA ASN A 437 -1.40 19.05 1.29
C ASN A 437 -2.05 17.74 1.75
N ILE A 438 -1.91 17.43 3.04
CA ILE A 438 -2.55 16.29 3.70
C ILE A 438 -3.59 16.82 4.69
N ALA A 439 -4.87 16.65 4.36
CA ALA A 439 -5.97 17.24 5.12
C ALA A 439 -6.90 16.17 5.70
N ASN A 440 -7.34 16.36 6.95
CA ASN A 440 -8.25 15.44 7.64
C ASN A 440 -7.73 13.99 7.61
N ALA A 441 -6.55 13.76 8.18
CA ALA A 441 -5.94 12.43 8.23
C ALA A 441 -6.00 11.82 9.63
N LEU A 442 -6.29 10.53 9.71
CA LEU A 442 -6.11 9.69 10.89
C LEU A 442 -5.04 8.65 10.56
N LEU A 443 -3.91 8.72 11.24
CA LEU A 443 -2.77 7.83 11.06
C LEU A 443 -2.60 6.98 12.32
N LEU A 444 -2.75 5.66 12.14
CA LEU A 444 -2.64 4.62 13.17
C LEU A 444 -1.42 3.75 12.88
N GLY A 445 -0.42 3.80 13.77
CA GLY A 445 0.81 3.02 13.61
C GLY A 445 0.67 1.52 13.95
N ALA A 446 1.78 0.79 13.78
CA ALA A 446 1.88 -0.67 13.84
C ALA A 446 1.83 -1.37 15.22
N GLY A 447 1.94 -0.69 16.35
CA GLY A 447 2.13 -1.41 17.63
C GLY A 447 3.48 -1.23 18.29
N ASP A 448 3.61 -1.81 19.49
CA ASP A 448 4.89 -2.34 20.00
C ASP A 448 5.44 -3.52 19.17
N GLN A 449 4.75 -3.86 18.07
CA GLN A 449 5.04 -5.02 17.24
C GLN A 449 6.25 -4.81 16.32
N GLN A 450 6.66 -3.56 16.08
CA GLN A 450 7.78 -3.22 15.20
C GLN A 450 8.76 -2.24 15.85
N ASP A 451 10.03 -2.62 15.88
CA ASP A 451 11.13 -1.75 16.30
C ASP A 451 11.46 -0.76 15.17
N GLY A 452 11.42 0.54 15.45
CA GLY A 452 11.78 1.59 14.49
C GLY A 452 10.62 2.13 13.63
N SER A 453 9.41 1.60 13.81
CA SER A 453 8.21 2.17 13.20
C SER A 453 7.93 3.58 13.73
N ALA A 454 7.36 4.45 12.88
CA ALA A 454 7.01 5.82 13.23
C ALA A 454 5.66 6.24 12.65
N GLY A 455 5.05 7.30 13.19
CA GLY A 455 3.89 7.92 12.54
C GLY A 455 4.29 8.52 11.19
N MET A 456 5.23 9.46 11.21
CA MET A 456 5.71 10.12 10.01
C MET A 456 7.23 10.22 10.01
N LEU A 457 7.85 9.94 8.87
CA LEU A 457 9.23 10.26 8.56
C LEU A 457 9.26 11.38 7.52
N ALA A 458 9.95 12.48 7.80
CA ALA A 458 10.07 13.62 6.89
C ALA A 458 11.54 13.98 6.64
N ARG A 459 11.98 13.95 5.37
CA ARG A 459 13.40 14.14 5.01
C ARG A 459 13.59 14.78 3.62
N GLU A 460 14.86 14.92 3.24
CA GLU A 460 15.31 15.10 1.85
C GLU A 460 14.71 16.30 1.09
N GLY A 461 14.31 17.37 1.80
CA GLY A 461 13.71 18.57 1.23
C GLY A 461 12.18 18.55 1.19
N PHE A 462 11.54 17.66 1.94
CA PHE A 462 10.10 17.65 2.13
C PHE A 462 9.61 18.92 2.83
N GLY A 463 8.71 19.65 2.17
CA GLY A 463 7.89 20.73 2.75
C GLY A 463 6.43 20.29 2.81
N GLY A 464 5.47 21.17 2.66
CA GLY A 464 4.05 20.78 2.57
C GLY A 464 3.30 20.90 3.88
N ASP A 465 2.01 20.57 3.83
CA ASP A 465 1.03 21.03 4.79
C ASP A 465 0.26 19.86 5.42
N LEU A 466 0.23 19.80 6.75
CA LEU A 466 -0.61 18.87 7.51
C LEU A 466 -1.79 19.62 8.15
N GLU A 467 -3.02 19.34 7.73
CA GLU A 467 -4.22 20.02 8.22
C GLU A 467 -5.21 19.07 8.91
N ASN A 468 -5.61 19.38 10.14
CA ASN A 468 -6.57 18.57 10.92
C ASN A 468 -6.20 17.08 11.02
N THR A 469 -4.89 16.83 11.12
CA THR A 469 -4.29 15.51 11.14
C THR A 469 -4.15 14.98 12.56
N VAL A 470 -4.43 13.70 12.74
CA VAL A 470 -4.31 12.98 14.01
C VAL A 470 -3.33 11.84 13.80
N VAL A 471 -2.25 11.84 14.57
CA VAL A 471 -1.23 10.77 14.56
C VAL A 471 -1.22 10.09 15.91
N THR A 472 -1.63 8.84 15.94
CA THR A 472 -1.79 8.11 17.20
C THR A 472 -1.60 6.63 16.96
N ASP A 473 -1.68 5.87 18.04
CA ASP A 473 -1.80 4.44 18.06
C ASP A 473 -0.57 3.65 17.62
N LEU A 474 -0.19 2.78 18.53
CA LEU A 474 0.59 1.58 18.33
C LEU A 474 0.03 0.51 19.29
N ALA A 475 -1.30 0.34 19.33
CA ALA A 475 -2.04 -0.73 20.02
C ALA A 475 -3.55 -0.71 19.63
N SER A 476 -3.95 -1.60 18.70
CA SER A 476 -5.35 -1.86 18.36
C SER A 476 -6.25 -1.85 19.61
N VAL A 477 -7.31 -1.04 19.58
CA VAL A 477 -8.22 -0.80 20.71
C VAL A 477 -8.97 -2.07 21.10
N THR A 478 -8.36 -2.98 21.87
CA THR A 478 -9.10 -4.14 22.42
C THR A 478 -8.79 -4.50 23.87
N ASN A 479 -7.79 -3.91 24.53
CA ASN A 479 -7.75 -3.87 26.00
C ASN A 479 -6.78 -2.84 26.56
N ARG A 480 -7.35 -1.92 27.33
CA ARG A 480 -6.68 -1.01 28.24
C ARG A 480 -6.11 -1.84 29.41
N ASP A 481 -4.79 -2.03 29.47
CA ASP A 481 -3.99 -2.24 30.72
C ASP A 481 -2.54 -2.72 30.42
N ASN A 482 -1.72 -1.88 29.79
CA ASN A 482 -0.27 -1.68 30.03
C ASN A 482 0.34 -0.98 28.81
N GLY A 483 0.40 0.36 28.85
CA GLY A 483 0.96 1.17 27.77
C GLY A 483 2.45 0.99 27.58
N ALA A 484 2.83 0.26 26.54
CA ALA A 484 4.11 0.39 25.86
C ALA A 484 3.78 0.53 24.36
N TYR A 485 4.21 1.63 23.74
CA TYR A 485 4.09 1.91 22.31
C TYR A 485 5.53 1.99 21.76
N SER A 486 5.80 1.44 20.57
CA SER A 486 7.10 1.63 19.92
C SER A 486 7.24 3.07 19.37
N GLN A 487 8.35 3.39 18.72
CA GLN A 487 8.96 4.73 18.73
C GLN A 487 8.15 5.82 17.98
N GLY A 488 8.25 7.07 18.47
CA GLY A 488 8.06 8.37 17.77
C GLY A 488 6.83 8.60 16.89
N CYS A 489 6.02 9.63 17.19
CA CYS A 489 5.02 10.11 16.22
C CYS A 489 5.65 10.72 14.96
N PHE A 490 6.80 11.38 15.10
CA PHE A 490 7.48 12.08 14.02
C PHE A 490 8.98 11.85 14.13
N ILE A 491 9.59 11.56 12.99
CA ILE A 491 11.02 11.54 12.75
C ILE A 491 11.26 12.59 11.66
N ASN A 492 11.69 13.78 12.06
CA ASN A 492 12.04 14.82 11.11
C ASN A 492 13.56 14.99 11.14
N THR A 493 14.20 14.95 9.97
CA THR A 493 15.65 15.17 9.85
C THR A 493 15.95 16.66 9.68
N ASP A 494 17.23 17.04 9.76
CA ASP A 494 17.68 18.41 9.47
C ASP A 494 17.62 18.78 7.98
N GLU A 495 16.98 17.93 7.16
CA GLU A 495 16.91 17.99 5.71
C GLU A 495 15.54 18.49 5.21
N VAL A 496 14.54 18.64 6.08
CA VAL A 496 13.20 19.13 5.67
C VAL A 496 13.25 20.59 5.19
N ASP A 497 12.33 20.94 4.31
CA ASP A 497 12.17 22.28 3.77
C ASP A 497 11.51 23.22 4.80
N PRO A 498 11.89 24.52 4.85
CA PRO A 498 11.19 25.53 5.65
C PRO A 498 9.68 25.63 5.44
N ASP A 499 9.20 25.20 4.27
CA ASP A 499 7.78 25.27 3.91
C ASP A 499 6.94 24.14 4.54
N LEU A 500 7.54 23.21 5.32
CA LEU A 500 6.80 22.23 6.11
C LEU A 500 5.98 22.92 7.22
N GLN A 501 4.66 22.81 7.14
CA GLN A 501 3.72 23.40 8.09
C GLN A 501 2.73 22.38 8.63
N ALA A 502 2.12 22.73 9.76
CA ALA A 502 1.01 21.96 10.31
C ALA A 502 -0.02 22.90 10.94
N ALA A 503 -1.29 22.67 10.68
CA ALA A 503 -2.42 23.41 11.21
C ALA A 503 -3.47 22.44 11.76
N GLY A 504 -3.66 22.40 13.08
CA GLY A 504 -4.56 21.43 13.70
C GLY A 504 -3.97 20.02 13.68
N LEU A 505 -2.75 19.87 14.20
CA LEU A 505 -2.12 18.56 14.35
C LEU A 505 -2.29 18.07 15.80
N ALA A 506 -2.95 16.93 15.99
CA ALA A 506 -3.06 16.25 17.28
C ALA A 506 -2.22 14.98 17.26
N PHE A 507 -1.43 14.73 18.30
CA PHE A 507 -0.62 13.52 18.33
C PHE A 507 -0.42 12.94 19.72
N PHE A 508 -0.25 11.62 19.79
CA PHE A 508 0.14 10.93 21.01
C PHE A 508 0.84 9.59 20.74
N CYS A 509 2.14 9.53 21.00
CA CYS A 509 2.97 8.32 20.86
C CYS A 509 3.98 8.23 22.02
N THR A 510 4.42 7.03 22.40
CA THR A 510 5.43 6.88 23.48
C THR A 510 6.79 6.47 22.93
N ASN A 511 7.85 7.07 23.45
CA ASN A 511 9.21 6.64 23.13
C ASN A 511 9.75 5.70 24.21
N ASP A 512 9.95 4.45 23.84
CA ASP A 512 10.60 3.47 24.73
C ASP A 512 12.13 3.64 24.78
N ALA A 513 12.74 4.32 23.80
CA ALA A 513 14.20 4.52 23.72
C ALA A 513 14.79 5.27 24.94
N ASP A 514 14.02 6.16 25.58
CA ASP A 514 14.45 6.98 26.72
C ASP A 514 13.83 6.58 28.07
N GLY A 515 13.25 5.36 28.15
CA GLY A 515 12.66 4.85 29.39
C GLY A 515 11.20 5.26 29.62
N GLY A 516 10.41 5.36 28.54
CA GLY A 516 8.96 5.47 28.59
C GLY A 516 8.47 6.86 28.98
N VAL A 517 9.09 7.92 28.43
CA VAL A 517 8.52 9.26 28.48
C VAL A 517 7.60 9.42 27.27
N PRO A 518 6.27 9.52 27.44
CA PRO A 518 5.36 9.86 26.35
C PRO A 518 5.76 11.18 25.68
N GLY A 519 5.59 11.29 24.36
CA GLY A 519 5.57 12.60 23.69
C GLY A 519 6.88 13.18 23.20
N GLN A 520 8.01 12.49 23.26
CA GLN A 520 9.21 12.99 22.58
C GLN A 520 9.11 12.64 21.09
N ALA A 521 8.75 13.57 20.21
CA ALA A 521 9.11 13.35 18.80
C ALA A 521 10.64 13.35 18.68
N ASP A 522 11.20 12.50 17.82
CA ASP A 522 12.62 12.56 17.51
C ASP A 522 12.83 13.62 16.42
N VAL A 523 12.77 14.87 16.88
CA VAL A 523 12.98 16.06 16.05
C VAL A 523 14.40 16.52 16.31
N ASP A 524 15.24 16.54 15.27
CA ASP A 524 16.60 17.12 15.37
C ASP A 524 16.52 18.50 16.05
N PRO A 525 17.30 18.74 17.13
CA PRO A 525 17.28 20.01 17.86
C PRO A 525 17.70 21.24 17.03
N ASN A 526 18.19 21.05 15.80
CA ASN A 526 18.51 22.09 14.83
C ASN A 526 17.43 22.28 13.75
N LEU A 527 16.38 21.44 13.70
CA LEU A 527 15.17 21.77 12.95
C LEU A 527 14.66 23.11 13.42
N TYR A 528 14.25 23.94 12.45
CA TYR A 528 13.90 25.34 12.62
C TYR A 528 13.26 25.60 13.99
N PRO A 529 13.73 26.59 14.77
CA PRO A 529 13.17 26.90 16.08
C PRO A 529 11.64 26.93 16.08
N THR A 530 11.01 27.28 14.96
CA THR A 530 9.56 27.23 14.74
C THR A 530 8.92 25.85 14.91
N TRP A 531 9.47 24.76 14.37
CA TRP A 531 8.88 23.41 14.47
C TRP A 531 8.98 22.88 15.91
N TYR A 532 10.19 22.94 16.48
CA TYR A 532 10.43 22.55 17.87
C TYR A 532 9.66 23.42 18.87
N ASN A 533 9.61 24.75 18.67
CA ASN A 533 8.85 25.63 19.57
C ASN A 533 7.34 25.48 19.37
N GLY A 534 6.87 25.33 18.14
CA GLY A 534 5.45 25.14 17.82
C GLY A 534 4.89 23.84 18.39
N MET A 535 5.63 22.73 18.28
CA MET A 535 5.25 21.44 18.87
C MET A 535 5.39 21.39 20.40
N PHE A 536 6.52 21.85 20.95
CA PHE A 536 6.93 21.50 22.32
C PHE A 536 7.06 22.68 23.27
N GLN A 537 7.17 23.91 22.76
CA GLN A 537 7.35 25.11 23.57
C GLN A 537 6.29 26.15 23.23
N GLN A 538 5.02 25.80 23.47
CA GLN A 538 3.84 26.64 23.25
C GLN A 538 4.10 28.09 23.70
N ASP A 539 4.57 28.94 22.79
CA ASP A 539 4.87 30.32 23.09
C ASP A 539 3.57 31.10 22.87
N SER A 540 2.91 31.42 23.97
CA SER A 540 1.60 32.07 24.08
C SER A 540 1.47 33.47 23.44
N GLY A 541 2.22 33.82 22.39
CA GLY A 541 1.96 35.06 21.66
C GLY A 541 3.01 35.59 20.69
N SER A 542 3.39 34.87 19.64
CA SER A 542 3.99 35.49 18.46
C SER A 542 3.06 35.36 17.25
N GLY A 543 2.24 36.39 17.03
CA GLY A 543 1.52 36.56 15.77
C GLY A 543 2.47 36.96 14.66
N ASP A 544 3.05 35.97 13.97
CA ASP A 544 3.56 36.13 12.62
C ASP A 544 2.79 35.18 11.70
N THR A 545 1.81 35.72 10.98
CA THR A 545 0.77 34.97 10.26
C THR A 545 1.23 34.40 8.92
N MET A 546 2.47 33.92 8.84
CA MET A 546 3.01 33.16 7.70
C MET A 546 3.98 32.11 8.29
N GLY A 547 3.54 30.85 8.40
CA GLY A 547 4.34 29.74 8.93
C GLY A 547 4.08 29.35 10.39
N ASP A 548 2.82 29.35 10.85
CA ASP A 548 2.48 28.93 12.21
C ASP A 548 2.29 27.41 12.28
N PHE A 549 3.28 26.70 12.83
CA PHE A 549 3.10 25.32 13.25
C PHE A 549 2.15 25.25 14.46
N ARG A 550 1.01 24.56 14.32
CA ARG A 550 -0.05 24.41 15.34
C ARG A 550 -0.31 22.93 15.66
N GLY A 551 0.71 22.24 16.15
CA GLY A 551 0.59 20.88 16.68
C GLY A 551 0.54 20.85 18.20
N MET A 552 -0.23 19.93 18.77
CA MET A 552 -0.30 19.71 20.21
C MET A 552 -0.27 18.22 20.53
N GLU A 553 0.60 17.84 21.47
CA GLU A 553 0.51 16.52 22.10
C GLU A 553 -0.78 16.47 22.93
N ASP A 554 -1.59 15.44 22.71
CA ASP A 554 -2.85 15.25 23.41
C ASP A 554 -2.99 13.82 23.98
N PRO A 555 -2.73 13.61 25.28
CA PRO A 555 -2.86 12.30 25.91
C PRO A 555 -4.31 11.80 26.02
N ASP A 556 -5.30 12.64 25.73
CA ASP A 556 -6.72 12.30 25.78
C ASP A 556 -7.29 11.90 24.40
N ILE A 557 -6.44 11.76 23.36
CA ILE A 557 -6.86 11.23 22.05
C ILE A 557 -7.52 9.85 22.24
N SER A 558 -8.70 9.69 21.63
CA SER A 558 -9.34 8.39 21.46
C SER A 558 -9.94 8.25 20.08
N VAL A 559 -9.84 7.06 19.51
CA VAL A 559 -10.43 6.70 18.22
C VAL A 559 -11.50 5.65 18.47
N ASP A 560 -12.70 5.88 17.96
CA ASP A 560 -13.72 4.84 17.96
C ASP A 560 -13.35 3.73 16.96
N ALA A 561 -13.26 2.49 17.44
CA ALA A 561 -12.71 1.38 16.67
C ALA A 561 -13.58 0.96 15.48
N THR A 562 -14.83 1.40 15.43
CA THR A 562 -15.80 1.00 14.42
C THR A 562 -16.03 2.14 13.42
N SER A 563 -16.19 3.37 13.91
CA SER A 563 -16.46 4.57 13.09
C SER A 563 -15.20 5.35 12.70
N PHE A 564 -14.05 5.08 13.33
CA PHE A 564 -12.82 5.88 13.22
C PHE A 564 -12.97 7.36 13.58
N ILE A 565 -14.06 7.73 14.25
CA ILE A 565 -14.26 9.10 14.75
C ILE A 565 -13.23 9.38 15.84
N VAL A 566 -12.54 10.52 15.71
CA VAL A 566 -11.54 10.98 16.68
C VAL A 566 -12.18 11.88 17.74
N THR A 567 -11.82 11.65 19.00
CA THR A 567 -12.01 12.62 20.09
C THR A 567 -10.65 13.13 20.54
N THR A 568 -10.47 14.44 20.60
CA THR A 568 -9.25 15.13 21.02
C THR A 568 -9.59 16.49 21.64
N THR A 569 -8.69 17.03 22.45
CA THR A 569 -8.73 18.40 23.01
C THR A 569 -8.17 19.45 22.03
N VAL A 570 -7.56 19.02 20.93
CA VAL A 570 -7.11 19.90 19.85
C VAL A 570 -8.30 20.33 19.01
N GLU A 571 -8.46 21.63 18.83
CA GLU A 571 -9.54 22.18 18.00
C GLU A 571 -9.11 22.14 16.52
N PRO A 572 -10.02 21.73 15.61
CA PRO A 572 -9.73 21.76 14.18
C PRO A 572 -9.57 23.19 13.68
N VAL A 573 -8.70 23.36 12.69
CA VAL A 573 -8.57 24.62 11.95
C VAL A 573 -9.60 24.66 10.82
N THR A 574 -10.06 25.87 10.51
CA THR A 574 -10.95 26.15 9.37
C THR A 574 -10.31 27.10 8.36
N ASP A 575 -9.21 27.72 8.77
CA ASP A 575 -8.29 28.47 7.94
C ASP A 575 -7.04 27.61 7.78
N GLY A 576 -6.99 26.85 6.69
CA GLY A 576 -5.83 26.06 6.34
C GLY A 576 -4.55 26.89 6.20
N THR A 577 -3.47 26.24 5.78
CA THR A 577 -2.36 26.87 5.10
C THR A 577 -2.87 27.44 3.75
N ASN A 578 -2.11 28.28 3.04
CA ASN A 578 -2.68 29.15 1.99
C ASN A 578 -2.98 28.47 0.62
N ASP A 579 -3.45 27.22 0.58
CA ASP A 579 -3.34 26.33 -0.58
C ASP A 579 -4.61 25.50 -0.90
N GLY A 580 -5.31 25.87 -1.99
CA GLY A 580 -6.11 24.96 -2.83
C GLY A 580 -7.36 24.27 -2.26
N ILE A 581 -7.21 23.34 -1.32
CA ILE A 581 -8.27 22.56 -0.68
C ILE A 581 -8.09 22.69 0.82
N GLN A 582 -9.08 23.26 1.49
CA GLN A 582 -9.03 23.42 2.95
C GLN A 582 -9.54 22.17 3.64
N ALA A 583 -8.91 21.81 4.76
CA ALA A 583 -9.43 20.83 5.68
C ALA A 583 -10.84 21.18 6.14
N ASP A 584 -11.65 20.14 6.30
CA ASP A 584 -12.96 20.22 6.93
C ASP A 584 -12.79 20.45 8.43
N ALA A 585 -13.81 21.06 9.05
CA ALA A 585 -13.76 21.56 10.42
C ALA A 585 -13.90 20.46 11.51
N TYR A 586 -13.20 19.34 11.35
CA TYR A 586 -13.10 18.24 12.31
C TYR A 586 -11.70 17.62 12.28
N MET A 587 -11.29 16.99 13.37
CA MET A 587 -9.99 16.31 13.49
C MET A 587 -10.09 14.87 12.98
N GLY A 588 -9.05 14.38 12.31
CA GLY A 588 -9.04 13.03 11.73
C GLY A 588 -9.81 12.98 10.41
N ALA A 589 -10.14 11.77 9.95
CA ALA A 589 -10.67 11.52 8.62
C ALA A 589 -12.19 11.34 8.52
N VAL A 590 -12.91 11.35 9.66
CA VAL A 590 -14.35 11.10 9.73
C VAL A 590 -15.02 12.22 10.51
N ASP A 591 -16.05 12.83 9.92
CA ASP A 591 -16.82 13.88 10.56
C ASP A 591 -17.54 13.32 11.81
N PRO A 592 -17.28 13.86 13.02
CA PRO A 592 -17.90 13.40 14.27
C PRO A 592 -19.42 13.64 14.33
N GLU A 593 -19.99 14.42 13.42
CA GLU A 593 -21.44 14.58 13.26
C GLU A 593 -22.07 13.53 12.34
N THR A 594 -21.27 12.67 11.69
CA THR A 594 -21.76 11.56 10.87
C THR A 594 -22.53 10.57 11.73
N ALA A 595 -23.67 10.10 11.24
CA ALA A 595 -24.43 9.07 11.94
C ALA A 595 -23.73 7.71 11.84
N ASP A 596 -23.82 6.89 12.89
CA ASP A 596 -23.32 5.51 12.89
C ASP A 596 -23.83 4.74 11.66
N GLY A 597 -22.91 4.17 10.87
CA GLY A 597 -23.21 3.43 9.64
C GLY A 597 -23.28 4.29 8.37
N GLU A 598 -23.17 5.61 8.49
CA GLU A 598 -23.10 6.55 7.36
C GLU A 598 -21.68 7.07 7.10
N GLU A 599 -20.66 6.52 7.78
CA GLU A 599 -19.25 6.89 7.55
C GLU A 599 -18.84 6.57 6.10
N TRP A 600 -18.00 7.41 5.50
CA TRP A 600 -17.70 7.35 4.05
C TRP A 600 -17.11 6.02 3.59
N PHE A 601 -16.45 5.27 4.48
CA PHE A 601 -15.86 3.96 4.18
C PHE A 601 -16.86 2.79 4.32
N ARG A 602 -18.08 3.02 4.84
CA ARG A 602 -19.04 1.94 5.09
C ARG A 602 -19.59 1.33 3.81
N GLY A 603 -19.73 0.01 3.83
CA GLY A 603 -20.51 -0.74 2.85
C GLY A 603 -19.79 -1.10 1.55
N TRP A 604 -18.53 -0.67 1.36
CA TRP A 604 -17.78 -0.95 0.13
C TRP A 604 -16.36 -1.43 0.37
N ILE A 605 -15.85 -1.38 1.61
CA ILE A 605 -14.52 -1.84 1.99
C ILE A 605 -14.53 -3.32 2.38
N VAL A 606 -13.38 -3.97 2.24
CA VAL A 606 -13.11 -5.26 2.90
C VAL A 606 -12.89 -5.01 4.39
N SER A 607 -13.78 -5.59 5.22
CA SER A 607 -13.75 -5.46 6.69
C SER A 607 -12.81 -6.48 7.32
N VAL A 608 -11.89 -6.02 8.18
CA VAL A 608 -10.96 -6.89 8.92
C VAL A 608 -11.52 -7.38 10.26
N ALA A 609 -12.67 -6.83 10.68
CA ALA A 609 -13.27 -7.11 11.99
C ALA A 609 -14.54 -7.99 11.93
N GLY A 610 -15.01 -8.36 10.74
CA GLY A 610 -16.22 -9.19 10.61
C GLY A 610 -17.50 -8.52 11.15
N GLU A 611 -17.50 -7.18 11.22
CA GLU A 611 -18.70 -6.36 11.42
C GLU A 611 -19.04 -5.61 10.14
#